data_AF-A0A254TI19-F1
#
_entry.id   AF-A0A254TI19-F1
#
_cell.length_a   1.000
_cell.length_b   1.000
_cell.length_c   1.000
_cell.angle_alpha   90.00
_cell.angle_beta   90.00
_cell.angle_gamma   90.00
#
_symmetry.space_group_name_H-M   'P 1'
#
loop_
_entity.id
_entity.type
_entity.pdbx_description
1 polymer ?
#
loop_
_entity_poly.entity_id
_entity_poly.type
_entity_poly.pdbx_seq_one_letter_code
_entity_poly.pdbx_strand_id
1 'polypeptide(L)'
;MGIYIVRDKETGQVLVASSRDVHAAINRAQFELRLRSHTNKALQAAWNQGGPERFDFEIVDLLKEKDDPDFDYASELRALEQLYREEFQQQPGAAQ
;
A
#
# COMPACT_ATOMS: atom_id res chain seq x y z
N MET A 1 -9.13 -6.72 7.13
CA MET A 1 -8.31 -5.48 7.24
C MET A 1 -6.85 -5.85 6.99
N GLY A 2 -5.97 -4.90 6.68
CA GLY A 2 -4.59 -5.26 6.37
C GLY A 2 -3.72 -4.10 5.87
N ILE A 3 -2.47 -4.45 5.56
CA ILE A 3 -1.46 -3.59 4.99
C ILE A 3 -1.13 -4.09 3.58
N TYR A 4 -1.09 -3.17 2.63
CA TYR A 4 -0.63 -3.44 1.27
C TYR A 4 0.46 -2.45 0.88
N ILE A 5 1.25 -2.86 -0.11
CA ILE A 5 2.29 -2.05 -0.69
C ILE A 5 2.07 -1.86 -2.18
N VAL A 6 2.56 -0.72 -2.68
CA VAL A 6 2.74 -0.46 -4.10
C VAL A 6 4.23 -0.27 -4.35
N ARG A 7 4.84 -1.20 -5.08
CA ARG A 7 6.25 -1.18 -5.41
C ARG A 7 6.44 -0.69 -6.83
N ASP A 8 7.25 0.35 -6.99
CA ASP A 8 7.78 0.77 -8.27
C ASP A 8 9.00 -0.11 -8.61
N LYS A 9 8.87 -0.97 -9.63
CA LYS A 9 9.94 -1.89 -10.04
C LYS A 9 11.14 -1.19 -10.69
N GLU A 10 10.96 0.04 -11.18
CA GLU A 10 12.05 0.78 -11.84
C GLU A 10 12.89 1.55 -10.81
N THR A 11 12.25 2.21 -9.84
CA THR A 11 12.97 3.00 -8.83
C THR A 11 13.25 2.23 -7.55
N GLY A 12 12.57 1.10 -7.32
CA GLY A 12 12.60 0.38 -6.05
C GLY A 12 11.83 1.07 -4.93
N GLN A 13 11.12 2.18 -5.22
CA GLN A 13 10.33 2.89 -4.22
C GLN A 13 9.11 2.05 -3.82
N VAL A 14 8.86 1.98 -2.51
CA VAL A 14 7.71 1.26 -1.95
C VAL A 14 6.80 2.25 -1.24
N LEU A 15 5.52 2.26 -1.61
CA LEU A 15 4.46 2.96 -0.89
C LEU A 15 3.74 1.95 0.00
N VAL A 16 3.67 2.22 1.30
CA VAL A 16 2.94 1.40 2.26
C VAL A 16 1.64 2.09 2.67
N ALA A 17 0.53 1.35 2.61
CA ALA A 17 -0.80 1.83 2.98
C ALA A 17 -1.61 0.76 3.72
N SER A 18 -2.41 1.21 4.67
CA SER A 18 -3.35 0.38 5.44
C SER A 18 -4.80 0.53 4.95
N SER A 19 -5.62 -0.51 5.11
CA SER A 19 -7.06 -0.44 4.83
C SER A 19 -7.87 -1.44 5.65
N ARG A 20 -9.15 -1.10 5.90
CA ARG A 20 -10.12 -2.04 6.49
C ARG A 20 -10.45 -3.19 5.52
N ASP A 21 -10.39 -2.92 4.23
CA ASP A 21 -10.48 -3.91 3.16
C ASP A 21 -9.33 -3.67 2.17
N VAL A 22 -8.28 -4.50 2.24
CA VAL A 22 -7.08 -4.34 1.40
C VAL A 22 -7.35 -4.68 -0.05
N HIS A 23 -8.20 -5.66 -0.33
CA HIS A 23 -8.53 -6.04 -1.70
C HIS A 23 -9.31 -4.91 -2.37
N ALA A 24 -10.31 -4.34 -1.70
CA ALA A 24 -11.05 -3.20 -2.21
C ALA A 24 -10.13 -1.97 -2.37
N ALA A 25 -9.23 -1.71 -1.43
CA ALA A 25 -8.29 -0.59 -1.51
C ALA A 25 -7.33 -0.71 -2.70
N ILE A 26 -6.74 -1.89 -2.94
CA ILE A 26 -5.85 -2.14 -4.08
C ILE A 26 -6.60 -1.92 -5.40
N ASN A 27 -7.81 -2.47 -5.53
CA ASN A 27 -8.62 -2.29 -6.75
C ASN A 27 -8.96 -0.81 -6.99
N ARG A 28 -9.34 -0.10 -5.93
CA ARG A 28 -9.61 1.33 -5.98
C ARG A 28 -8.37 2.13 -6.38
N ALA A 29 -7.21 1.86 -5.77
CA ALA A 29 -5.96 2.56 -6.07
C ALA A 29 -5.57 2.36 -7.55
N GLN A 30 -5.63 1.12 -8.05
CA GLN A 30 -5.38 0.83 -9.47
C GLN A 30 -6.34 1.57 -10.39
N PHE A 31 -7.63 1.61 -10.03
CA PHE A 31 -8.64 2.32 -10.81
C PHE A 31 -8.40 3.84 -10.80
N GLU A 32 -8.13 4.44 -9.64
CA GLU A 32 -7.82 5.86 -9.50
C GLU A 32 -6.53 6.24 -10.27
N LEU A 33 -5.51 5.38 -10.28
CA LEU A 33 -4.28 5.57 -11.05
C LEU A 33 -4.54 5.53 -12.56
N ARG A 34 -5.35 4.58 -13.03
CA ARG A 34 -5.80 4.48 -14.43
C ARG A 34 -6.61 5.71 -14.85
N LEU A 35 -7.48 6.21 -13.97
CA LEU A 35 -8.27 7.43 -14.18
C LEU A 35 -7.50 8.74 -13.96
N ARG A 36 -6.20 8.66 -13.65
CA ARG A 36 -5.36 9.82 -13.36
C ARG A 36 -5.86 10.70 -12.21
N SER A 37 -6.62 10.11 -11.28
CA SER A 37 -7.29 10.79 -10.17
C SER A 37 -6.76 10.37 -8.80
N HIS A 38 -5.66 9.62 -8.76
CA HIS A 38 -5.09 9.18 -7.50
C HIS A 38 -4.58 10.37 -6.66
N THR A 39 -4.83 10.31 -5.35
CA THR A 39 -4.51 11.39 -4.40
C THR A 39 -3.01 11.63 -4.30
N ASN A 40 -2.20 10.56 -4.33
CA ASN A 40 -0.74 10.66 -4.35
C ASN A 40 -0.24 11.09 -5.74
N LYS A 41 0.11 12.38 -5.87
CA LYS A 41 0.58 12.97 -7.13
C LYS A 41 1.93 12.43 -7.60
N ALA A 42 2.83 12.08 -6.69
CA ALA A 42 4.12 11.49 -7.04
C ALA A 42 3.93 10.10 -7.65
N LEU A 43 3.11 9.25 -7.00
CA LEU A 43 2.75 7.94 -7.54
C LEU A 43 2.04 8.05 -8.89
N GLN A 44 1.09 8.98 -9.02
CA GLN A 44 0.37 9.21 -10.28
C GLN A 44 1.32 9.64 -11.41
N ALA A 45 2.31 10.50 -11.11
CA ALA A 45 3.29 10.93 -12.10
C ALA A 45 4.16 9.74 -12.55
N ALA A 46 4.69 8.95 -11.61
CA ALA A 46 5.47 7.76 -11.93
C ALA A 46 4.66 6.73 -12.73
N TRP A 47 3.38 6.52 -12.37
CA TRP A 47 2.43 5.69 -13.11
C TRP A 47 2.21 6.16 -14.53
N ASN A 48 2.07 7.47 -14.74
CA ASN A 48 1.90 8.02 -16.09
C ASN A 48 3.15 7.90 -16.96
N GLN A 49 4.34 7.85 -16.35
CA GLN A 49 5.62 7.72 -17.07
C GLN A 49 5.94 6.27 -17.43
N GLY A 50 5.76 5.34 -16.50
CA GLY A 50 6.15 3.94 -16.69
C GLY A 50 5.01 2.95 -16.91
N GLY A 51 3.75 3.40 -16.85
CA GLY A 51 2.59 2.56 -17.09
C GLY A 51 2.27 1.58 -15.94
N PRO A 52 1.17 0.81 -16.06
CA PRO A 52 0.71 -0.11 -15.02
C PRO A 52 1.68 -1.24 -14.74
N GLU A 53 2.38 -1.74 -15.76
CA GLU A 53 3.29 -2.88 -15.67
C GLU A 53 4.55 -2.60 -14.82
N ARG A 54 4.89 -1.34 -14.59
CA ARG A 54 5.98 -0.91 -13.71
C ARG A 54 5.66 -1.09 -12.22
N PHE A 55 4.39 -1.15 -11.86
CA PHE A 55 3.97 -1.17 -10.47
C PHE A 55 3.44 -2.55 -10.06
N ASP A 56 3.87 -3.01 -8.90
CA ASP A 56 3.35 -4.21 -8.26
C ASP A 56 2.56 -3.85 -7.01
N PHE A 57 1.39 -4.48 -6.85
CA PHE A 57 0.53 -4.32 -5.70
C PHE A 57 0.52 -5.63 -4.92
N GLU A 58 0.98 -5.59 -3.68
CA GLU A 58 1.14 -6.78 -2.84
C GLU A 58 0.53 -6.55 -1.46
N ILE A 59 -0.11 -7.57 -0.91
CA ILE A 59 -0.61 -7.56 0.47
C ILE A 59 0.51 -8.10 1.36
N VAL A 60 1.00 -7.27 2.27
CA VAL A 60 2.09 -7.64 3.17
C VAL A 60 1.57 -8.26 4.45
N ASP A 61 0.44 -7.76 4.95
CA ASP A 61 -0.15 -8.26 6.18
C ASP A 61 -1.68 -8.20 6.15
N LEU A 62 -2.32 -9.22 6.72
CA LEU A 62 -3.77 -9.32 6.84
C LEU A 62 -4.15 -9.39 8.32
N LEU A 63 -4.70 -8.29 8.83
CA LEU A 63 -5.31 -8.26 10.14
C LEU A 63 -6.66 -8.97 10.08
N LYS A 64 -6.76 -10.06 10.82
CA LYS A 64 -8.03 -10.71 11.09
C LYS A 64 -8.90 -9.81 11.95
N GLU A 65 -10.17 -9.70 11.57
CA GLU A 65 -11.19 -9.10 12.41
C GLU A 65 -11.30 -9.95 13.69
N LYS A 66 -11.07 -9.32 14.84
CA LYS A 66 -11.38 -9.87 16.14
C LYS A 66 -12.82 -9.53 16.51
N ASP A 67 -13.48 -10.42 17.22
CA ASP A 67 -14.85 -10.21 17.74
C ASP A 67 -14.88 -9.26 18.95
N ASP A 68 -13.87 -8.39 19.08
CA ASP A 68 -13.70 -7.51 20.22
C ASP A 68 -14.06 -6.07 19.81
N PRO A 69 -15.23 -5.56 20.24
CA PRO A 69 -15.71 -4.24 19.85
C PRO A 69 -14.93 -3.08 20.50
N ASP A 70 -14.13 -3.35 21.55
CA ASP A 70 -13.27 -2.36 22.20
C ASP A 70 -11.89 -2.26 21.52
N PHE A 71 -11.59 -3.15 20.56
CA PHE A 71 -10.30 -3.16 19.89
C PHE A 71 -10.15 -2.00 18.90
N ASP A 72 -9.20 -1.12 19.18
CA ASP A 72 -8.88 0.06 18.36
C ASP A 72 -8.11 -0.31 17.08
N TYR A 73 -8.81 -0.91 16.11
CA TYR A 73 -8.24 -1.27 14.81
C TYR A 73 -7.57 -0.10 14.08
N ALA A 74 -8.08 1.12 14.28
CA ALA A 74 -7.51 2.32 13.68
C ALA A 74 -6.11 2.63 14.25
N SER A 75 -5.90 2.39 15.55
CA SER A 75 -4.58 2.58 16.18
C SER A 75 -3.62 1.48 15.76
N GLU A 76 -4.07 0.23 15.76
CA GLU A 76 -3.26 -0.92 15.34
C GLU A 76 -2.82 -0.82 13.88
N LEU A 77 -3.73 -0.47 12.96
CA LEU A 77 -3.38 -0.28 11.55
C LEU A 77 -2.37 0.85 11.35
N ARG A 78 -2.45 1.95 12.12
CA ARG A 78 -1.47 3.03 12.05
C ARG A 78 -0.10 2.60 12.56
N ALA A 79 -0.06 1.87 13.68
CA ALA A 79 1.18 1.35 14.24
C ALA A 79 1.87 0.40 13.24
N LEU A 80 1.11 -0.53 12.66
CA LEU A 80 1.62 -1.44 11.63
C LEU A 80 2.05 -0.71 10.36
N GLU A 81 1.24 0.23 9.85
CA GLU A 81 1.61 1.04 8.69
C GLU A 81 2.94 1.77 8.92
N GLN A 82 3.12 2.36 10.11
CA GLN A 82 4.36 3.06 10.46
C GLN A 82 5.55 2.10 10.53
N LEU A 83 5.39 0.95 11.18
CA LEU A 83 6.41 -0.09 11.25
C LEU A 83 6.85 -0.54 9.86
N TYR A 84 5.90 -0.90 8.99
CA TYR A 84 6.22 -1.32 7.63
C TYR A 84 6.82 -0.19 6.80
N ARG A 85 6.38 1.06 6.97
CA ARG A 85 7.01 2.20 6.30
C ARG A 85 8.48 2.33 6.66
N GLU A 86 8.81 2.19 7.93
CA GLU A 86 10.20 2.25 8.38
C GLU A 86 11.00 1.08 7.82
N GLU A 87 10.48 -0.15 7.89
CA GLU A 87 11.13 -1.34 7.34
C GLU A 87 11.44 -1.22 5.83
N PHE A 88 10.44 -0.83 5.02
CA PHE A 88 10.62 -0.67 3.58
C PHE A 88 11.42 0.57 3.19
N GLN A 89 11.46 1.60 4.03
CA GLN A 89 12.32 2.76 3.83
C GLN A 89 13.80 2.44 4.14
N GLN A 90 14.07 1.53 5.08
CA GLN A 90 15.42 1.04 5.39
C GLN A 90 15.89 -0.04 4.40
N GLN A 91 14.98 -0.76 3.74
CA GLN A 91 15.30 -1.77 2.73
C GLN A 91 14.65 -1.46 1.38
N PRO A 92 15.21 -0.53 0.58
CA PRO A 92 14.77 -0.35 -0.80
C PRO A 92 15.17 -1.58 -1.62
N GLY A 93 14.24 -2.53 -1.80
CA GLY A 93 14.40 -3.62 -2.77
C GLY A 93 14.64 -5.03 -2.23
N ALA A 94 14.29 -5.36 -0.98
CA ALA A 94 14.18 -6.76 -0.58
C ALA A 94 12.87 -7.37 -1.15
N ALA A 95 12.85 -7.65 -2.46
CA ALA A 95 12.13 -8.82 -2.94
C ALA A 95 13.07 -10.00 -2.65
N GLN A 96 12.66 -10.88 -1.75
CA GLN A 96 13.29 -12.19 -1.60
C GLN A 96 12.94 -13.07 -2.80
#